data_AF-A0A2E7WSP8-F1
#
_entry.id   AF-A0A2E7WSP8-F1
#
_cell.length_a   1.000
_cell.length_b   1.000
_cell.length_c   1.000
_cell.angle_alpha   90.00
_cell.angle_beta   90.00
_cell.angle_gamma   90.00
#
_symmetry.space_group_name_H-M   'P 1'
#
loop_
_entity.id
_entity.type
_entity.pdbx_description
1 polymer ?
#
loop_
_entity_poly.entity_id
_entity_poly.type
_entity_poly.pdbx_seq_one_letter_code
_entity_poly.pdbx_strand_id
1 'polypeptide(L)'
;MPCSELDPALSFFVDRLGFRLDTIFPADAPAFAVLSGHGLRLRLDRHASGPSGVLRLHCEDPQLVGDGDLCLEAPNGTRIELVSSRSVVDLPPLAQSFVFSRLDEHAEWGVGRAGMRYRDLIPGRQGGRFIASHIHIPDGGPVPDYVHFHRIRFQMIYCYKGWARLVYQDQGPPFVLNAGDCVLQPPMIRHRVLECSNNMEVIEIGCPAQHETYADHDLILPSPELKPERDFDGQVFVRHEAGKATWGPWRIEGFECRDLGIAAATNDLAGVRVVRVAHGSQAKTCSHDGEFLFAFVLQGSLTLLREGIEPLALHQGDAIVLPSGLKYALVGCTTDLEFLEVALPASFKTDFHAETAI
;
A
#
# COMPACT_ATOMS: atom_id res chain seq x y z
N MET A 1 -21.02 3.13 -31.35
CA MET A 1 -20.53 1.85 -31.91
C MET A 1 -21.40 1.49 -33.10
N PRO A 2 -20.80 1.21 -34.26
CA PRO A 2 -21.52 0.68 -35.42
C PRO A 2 -22.33 -0.55 -35.02
N CYS A 3 -23.59 -0.60 -35.41
CA CYS A 3 -24.49 -1.72 -35.10
C CYS A 3 -25.63 -1.75 -36.11
N SER A 4 -25.50 -2.56 -37.17
CA SER A 4 -26.50 -2.67 -38.24
C SER A 4 -27.82 -3.27 -37.76
N GLU A 5 -27.76 -4.19 -36.79
CA GLU A 5 -28.89 -4.93 -36.23
C GLU A 5 -28.97 -4.69 -34.72
N LEU A 6 -29.97 -3.92 -34.27
CA LEU A 6 -30.10 -3.54 -32.86
C LEU A 6 -30.62 -4.67 -32.00
N ASP A 7 -31.64 -5.42 -32.44
CA ASP A 7 -32.27 -6.47 -31.61
C ASP A 7 -31.29 -7.54 -31.11
N PRO A 8 -30.45 -8.17 -31.95
CA PRO A 8 -29.47 -9.14 -31.46
C PRO A 8 -28.41 -8.48 -30.58
N ALA A 9 -28.00 -7.24 -30.89
CA ALA A 9 -27.06 -6.51 -30.05
C ALA A 9 -27.65 -6.17 -28.68
N LEU A 10 -28.93 -5.78 -28.62
CA LEU A 10 -29.62 -5.49 -27.37
C LEU A 10 -29.74 -6.74 -26.51
N SER A 11 -30.12 -7.88 -27.09
CA SER A 11 -30.17 -9.13 -26.31
C SER A 11 -28.79 -9.50 -25.77
N PHE A 12 -27.74 -9.32 -26.56
CA PHE A 12 -26.38 -9.56 -26.09
C PHE A 12 -25.94 -8.59 -24.98
N PHE A 13 -26.09 -7.27 -25.16
CA PHE A 13 -25.60 -6.31 -24.17
C PHE A 13 -26.48 -6.24 -22.92
N VAL A 14 -27.81 -6.32 -23.06
CA VAL A 14 -28.75 -6.19 -21.94
C VAL A 14 -28.94 -7.52 -21.24
N ASP A 15 -29.36 -8.57 -21.96
CA ASP A 15 -29.75 -9.82 -21.33
C ASP A 15 -28.53 -10.63 -20.88
N ARG A 16 -27.48 -10.70 -21.71
CA ARG A 16 -26.27 -11.48 -21.39
C ARG A 16 -25.28 -10.69 -20.54
N LEU A 17 -24.97 -9.44 -20.93
CA LEU A 17 -23.96 -8.64 -20.24
C LEU A 17 -24.54 -7.73 -19.14
N GLY A 18 -25.85 -7.68 -18.94
CA GLY A 18 -26.46 -6.94 -17.84
C GLY A 18 -26.41 -5.41 -17.97
N PHE A 19 -26.17 -4.87 -19.17
CA PHE A 19 -26.34 -3.43 -19.40
C PHE A 19 -27.81 -3.05 -19.26
N ARG A 20 -28.08 -1.84 -18.78
CA ARG A 20 -29.41 -1.25 -18.78
C ARG A 20 -29.63 -0.46 -20.08
N LEU A 21 -30.78 -0.65 -20.72
CA LEU A 21 -31.24 0.24 -21.78
C LEU A 21 -31.69 1.58 -21.17
N ASP A 22 -30.97 2.66 -21.48
CA ASP A 22 -31.30 4.02 -21.02
C ASP A 22 -32.25 4.72 -22.00
N THR A 23 -31.98 4.66 -23.31
CA THR A 23 -32.84 5.24 -24.35
C THR A 23 -32.80 4.46 -25.66
N ILE A 24 -33.89 4.50 -26.42
CA ILE A 24 -33.99 3.92 -27.77
C ILE A 24 -34.81 4.87 -28.66
N PHE A 25 -34.38 5.10 -29.90
CA PHE A 25 -35.11 5.99 -30.82
C PHE A 25 -34.79 5.74 -32.31
N PRO A 26 -35.68 6.14 -33.24
CA PRO A 26 -37.09 6.48 -32.98
C PRO A 26 -37.90 5.23 -32.57
N ALA A 27 -39.12 5.40 -32.05
CA ALA A 27 -39.89 4.30 -31.46
C ALA A 27 -40.49 3.34 -32.51
N ASP A 28 -40.79 3.84 -33.70
CA ASP A 28 -41.42 3.13 -34.83
C ASP A 28 -40.40 2.40 -35.71
N ALA A 29 -39.16 2.89 -35.78
CA ALA A 29 -38.06 2.26 -36.49
C ALA A 29 -36.72 2.52 -35.79
N PRO A 30 -36.42 1.83 -34.67
CA PRO A 30 -35.21 2.06 -33.90
C PRO A 30 -33.93 2.08 -34.75
N ALA A 31 -33.20 3.18 -34.62
CA ALA A 31 -31.92 3.42 -35.28
C ALA A 31 -30.78 3.57 -34.27
N PHE A 32 -31.10 3.86 -33.02
CA PHE A 32 -30.14 4.11 -31.96
C PHE A 32 -30.61 3.51 -30.64
N ALA A 33 -29.68 3.01 -29.85
CA ALA A 33 -29.89 2.63 -28.46
C ALA A 33 -28.73 3.12 -27.60
N VAL A 34 -29.03 3.71 -26.44
CA VAL A 34 -28.03 4.08 -25.42
C VAL A 34 -28.16 3.14 -24.24
N LEU A 35 -27.04 2.53 -23.86
CA LEU A 35 -26.93 1.55 -22.79
C LEU A 35 -26.01 2.07 -21.69
N SER A 36 -26.29 1.72 -20.43
CA SER A 36 -25.37 1.98 -19.31
C SER A 36 -25.11 0.72 -18.48
N GLY A 37 -23.86 0.51 -18.09
CA GLY A 37 -23.44 -0.69 -17.35
C GLY A 37 -21.92 -0.75 -17.24
N HIS A 38 -21.40 -1.44 -16.22
CA HIS A 38 -19.95 -1.60 -15.99
C HIS A 38 -19.14 -0.28 -16.00
N GLY A 39 -19.74 0.82 -15.54
CA GLY A 39 -19.10 2.16 -15.56
C GLY A 39 -19.03 2.82 -16.95
N LEU A 40 -19.64 2.22 -17.97
CA LEU A 40 -19.67 2.72 -19.34
C LEU A 40 -21.08 3.20 -19.74
N ARG A 41 -21.11 4.17 -20.66
CA ARG A 41 -22.29 4.53 -21.44
C ARG A 41 -22.01 4.32 -22.92
N LEU A 42 -22.74 3.41 -23.54
CA LEU A 42 -22.54 2.99 -24.93
C LEU A 42 -23.69 3.48 -25.79
N ARG A 43 -23.41 3.95 -27.00
CA ARG A 43 -24.44 4.22 -28.04
C ARG A 43 -24.27 3.22 -29.17
N LEU A 44 -25.26 2.37 -29.38
CA LEU A 44 -25.42 1.55 -30.58
C LEU A 44 -26.10 2.38 -31.66
N ASP A 45 -25.57 2.36 -32.88
CA ASP A 45 -25.97 3.27 -33.95
C ASP A 45 -25.93 2.55 -35.30
N ARG A 46 -27.09 2.46 -35.97
CA ARG A 46 -27.25 1.79 -37.27
C ARG A 46 -26.63 2.55 -38.44
N HIS A 47 -26.38 3.84 -38.26
CA HIS A 47 -25.83 4.71 -39.30
C HIS A 47 -24.35 5.01 -39.08
N ALA A 48 -23.81 4.70 -37.90
CA ALA A 48 -22.39 4.84 -37.63
C ALA A 48 -21.57 3.86 -38.49
N SER A 49 -20.58 4.39 -39.19
CA SER A 49 -19.59 3.65 -39.95
C SER A 49 -18.27 3.54 -39.18
N GLY A 50 -17.56 2.42 -39.30
CA GLY A 50 -16.23 2.23 -38.72
C GLY A 50 -16.00 0.78 -38.30
N PRO A 51 -14.76 0.42 -37.92
CA PRO A 51 -14.48 -0.91 -37.38
C PRO A 51 -15.13 -1.09 -36.01
N SER A 52 -15.46 -2.33 -35.69
CA SER A 52 -15.89 -2.71 -34.34
C SER A 52 -14.72 -2.62 -33.35
N GLY A 53 -15.03 -2.20 -32.13
CA GLY A 53 -14.03 -1.97 -31.08
C GLY A 53 -13.80 -3.20 -30.20
N VAL A 54 -12.92 -3.02 -29.21
CA VAL A 54 -12.73 -3.95 -28.10
C VAL A 54 -13.15 -3.25 -26.81
N LEU A 55 -14.04 -3.87 -26.03
CA LEU A 55 -14.42 -3.41 -24.71
C LEU A 55 -13.90 -4.41 -23.67
N ARG A 56 -13.18 -3.90 -22.67
CA ARG A 56 -12.77 -4.69 -21.50
C ARG A 56 -13.72 -4.37 -20.35
N LEU A 57 -14.53 -5.35 -19.94
CA LEU A 57 -15.56 -5.17 -18.92
C LEU A 57 -15.15 -5.85 -17.62
N HIS A 58 -15.13 -5.08 -16.54
CA HIS A 58 -14.93 -5.62 -15.20
C HIS A 58 -16.26 -6.13 -14.62
N CYS A 59 -16.28 -7.38 -14.14
CA CYS A 59 -17.44 -8.02 -13.54
C CYS A 59 -17.02 -8.99 -12.43
N GLU A 60 -17.90 -9.30 -11.47
CA GLU A 60 -17.52 -10.11 -10.30
C GLU A 60 -17.10 -11.54 -10.63
N ASP A 61 -17.80 -12.17 -11.58
CA ASP A 61 -17.52 -13.53 -12.04
C ASP A 61 -17.51 -13.58 -13.58
N PRO A 62 -16.33 -13.36 -14.20
CA PRO A 62 -16.18 -13.40 -15.65
C PRO A 62 -16.53 -14.76 -16.26
N GLN A 63 -16.31 -15.86 -15.53
CA GLN A 63 -16.60 -17.19 -16.05
C GLN A 63 -18.10 -17.43 -16.12
N LEU A 64 -18.84 -16.98 -15.10
CA LEU A 64 -20.29 -17.05 -15.11
C LEU A 64 -20.90 -16.16 -16.21
N VAL A 65 -20.45 -14.90 -16.31
CA VAL A 65 -20.95 -13.97 -17.34
C VAL A 65 -20.62 -14.45 -18.76
N GLY A 66 -19.45 -15.05 -18.93
CA GLY A 66 -18.96 -15.56 -20.21
C GLY A 66 -19.42 -16.96 -20.59
N ASP A 67 -20.17 -17.65 -19.73
CA ASP A 67 -20.45 -19.09 -19.85
C ASP A 67 -19.17 -19.94 -20.06
N GLY A 68 -18.07 -19.53 -19.42
CA GLY A 68 -16.73 -20.12 -19.56
C GLY A 68 -15.79 -19.38 -20.50
N ASP A 69 -16.29 -18.54 -21.41
CA ASP A 69 -15.47 -17.78 -22.36
C ASP A 69 -15.18 -16.35 -21.86
N LEU A 70 -13.90 -16.02 -21.68
CA LEU A 70 -13.48 -14.67 -21.26
C LEU A 70 -13.41 -13.65 -22.39
N CYS A 71 -13.51 -14.11 -23.64
CA CYS A 71 -13.50 -13.29 -24.83
C CYS A 71 -14.74 -13.59 -25.65
N LEU A 72 -15.72 -12.69 -25.63
CA LEU A 72 -16.96 -12.82 -26.39
C LEU A 72 -16.93 -11.92 -27.62
N GLU A 73 -17.74 -12.25 -28.63
CA GLU A 73 -17.99 -11.40 -29.77
C GLU A 73 -19.47 -10.99 -29.79
N ALA A 74 -19.72 -9.69 -29.74
CA ALA A 74 -21.07 -9.16 -29.86
C ALA A 74 -21.57 -9.26 -31.32
N PRO A 75 -22.88 -9.31 -31.57
CA PRO A 75 -23.43 -9.40 -32.93
C PRO A 75 -23.02 -8.26 -33.88
N ASN A 76 -22.64 -7.11 -33.33
CA ASN A 76 -22.09 -5.99 -34.10
C ASN A 76 -20.57 -6.09 -34.34
N GLY A 77 -19.95 -7.24 -34.07
CA GLY A 77 -18.51 -7.51 -34.17
C GLY A 77 -17.66 -6.90 -33.05
N THR A 78 -18.25 -6.29 -32.02
CA THR A 78 -17.48 -5.72 -30.89
C THR A 78 -16.94 -6.87 -30.04
N ARG A 79 -15.62 -6.92 -29.82
CA ARG A 79 -15.01 -7.92 -28.94
C ARG A 79 -15.15 -7.48 -27.49
N ILE A 80 -15.59 -8.38 -26.63
CA ILE A 80 -15.75 -8.16 -25.20
C ILE A 80 -14.74 -9.03 -24.45
N GLU A 81 -13.83 -8.39 -23.72
CA GLU A 81 -12.89 -9.05 -22.82
C GLU A 81 -13.43 -8.95 -21.38
N LEU A 82 -13.88 -10.06 -20.82
CA LEU A 82 -14.39 -10.14 -19.46
C LEU A 82 -13.22 -10.30 -18.49
N VAL A 83 -13.14 -9.39 -17.52
CA VAL A 83 -12.09 -9.38 -16.52
C VAL A 83 -12.71 -9.31 -15.13
N SER A 84 -12.10 -10.02 -14.18
CA SER A 84 -12.60 -10.03 -12.80
C SER A 84 -12.52 -8.64 -12.20
N SER A 85 -13.59 -8.20 -11.55
CA SER A 85 -13.59 -7.03 -10.67
C SER A 85 -12.98 -7.37 -9.30
N ARG A 86 -13.00 -8.66 -8.92
CA ARG A 86 -12.24 -9.22 -7.81
C ARG A 86 -10.80 -9.44 -8.27
N SER A 87 -9.97 -8.42 -8.14
CA SER A 87 -8.54 -8.56 -8.40
C SER A 87 -7.91 -9.23 -7.18
N VAL A 88 -7.35 -10.43 -7.35
CA VAL A 88 -6.39 -10.96 -6.38
C VAL A 88 -5.21 -10.01 -6.43
N VAL A 89 -4.76 -9.51 -5.27
CA VAL A 89 -3.55 -8.68 -5.21
C VAL A 89 -2.40 -9.54 -5.77
N ASP A 90 -1.92 -9.19 -6.96
CA ASP A 90 -0.80 -9.88 -7.57
C ASP A 90 0.46 -9.57 -6.76
N LEU A 91 1.07 -10.60 -6.20
CA LEU A 91 2.26 -10.49 -5.37
C LEU A 91 3.44 -10.98 -6.18
N PRO A 92 4.35 -10.09 -6.60
CA PRO A 92 5.57 -10.50 -7.26
C PRO A 92 6.35 -11.52 -6.42
N PRO A 93 7.10 -12.44 -7.07
CA PRO A 93 7.97 -13.37 -6.36
C PRO A 93 8.90 -12.62 -5.39
N LEU A 94 9.09 -13.18 -4.21
CA LEU A 94 10.01 -12.62 -3.23
C LEU A 94 11.45 -12.77 -3.74
N ALA A 95 12.16 -11.64 -3.90
CA ALA A 95 13.58 -11.63 -4.20
C ALA A 95 14.32 -10.84 -3.11
N GLN A 96 14.63 -11.53 -2.01
CA GLN A 96 15.30 -10.92 -0.87
C GLN A 96 16.72 -10.49 -1.19
N SER A 97 17.09 -9.29 -0.76
CA SER A 97 18.46 -8.79 -0.83
C SER A 97 18.76 -7.83 0.32
N PHE A 98 20.03 -7.78 0.70
CA PHE A 98 20.49 -6.71 1.58
C PHE A 98 20.40 -5.37 0.84
N VAL A 99 19.79 -4.38 1.48
CA VAL A 99 19.72 -3.01 0.97
C VAL A 99 20.24 -2.07 2.05
N PHE A 100 21.00 -1.07 1.63
CA PHE A 100 21.37 0.07 2.45
C PHE A 100 21.08 1.35 1.66
N SER A 101 20.30 2.24 2.26
CA SER A 101 19.90 3.52 1.67
C SER A 101 20.33 4.65 2.58
N ARG A 102 21.46 5.28 2.22
CA ARG A 102 22.04 6.40 2.97
C ARG A 102 21.22 7.68 2.79
N LEU A 103 21.14 8.50 3.83
CA LEU A 103 20.75 9.90 3.75
C LEU A 103 22.00 10.77 3.90
N ASP A 104 22.53 11.24 2.78
CA ASP A 104 23.62 12.21 2.71
C ASP A 104 23.31 13.31 1.66
N GLU A 105 24.31 14.14 1.35
CA GLU A 105 24.17 15.22 0.36
C GLU A 105 23.92 14.73 -1.08
N HIS A 106 24.15 13.45 -1.36
CA HIS A 106 23.92 12.81 -2.65
C HIS A 106 22.61 12.02 -2.69
N ALA A 107 21.82 12.03 -1.61
CA ALA A 107 20.54 11.33 -1.57
C ALA A 107 19.60 11.83 -2.67
N GLU A 108 19.19 10.92 -3.54
CA GLU A 108 18.30 11.24 -4.65
C GLU A 108 16.84 11.35 -4.18
N TRP A 109 16.21 12.45 -4.53
CA TRP A 109 14.80 12.71 -4.28
C TRP A 109 14.06 12.84 -5.60
N GLY A 110 13.17 11.90 -5.89
CA GLY A 110 12.23 11.99 -7.01
C GLY A 110 11.11 13.00 -6.72
N VAL A 111 10.66 13.71 -7.75
CA VAL A 111 9.46 14.56 -7.65
C VAL A 111 8.23 13.67 -7.81
N GLY A 112 7.33 13.69 -6.83
CA GLY A 112 6.04 13.02 -6.92
C GLY A 112 4.88 14.00 -7.09
N ARG A 113 3.68 13.60 -6.64
CA ARG A 113 2.46 14.41 -6.76
C ARG A 113 2.40 15.49 -5.69
N ALA A 114 1.62 16.55 -5.94
CA ALA A 114 1.29 17.59 -4.96
C ALA A 114 2.50 18.21 -4.22
N GLY A 115 3.65 18.35 -4.89
CA GLY A 115 4.86 18.95 -4.30
C GLY A 115 5.67 18.01 -3.38
N MET A 116 5.24 16.76 -3.23
CA MET A 116 5.94 15.75 -2.44
C MET A 116 7.23 15.29 -3.13
N ARG A 117 8.28 15.05 -2.33
CA ARG A 117 9.55 14.47 -2.77
C ARG A 117 9.70 13.08 -2.18
N TYR A 118 10.16 12.12 -2.98
CA TYR A 118 10.27 10.72 -2.59
C TYR A 118 11.73 10.28 -2.68
N ARG A 119 12.28 9.77 -1.58
CA ARG A 119 13.51 9.00 -1.58
C ARG A 119 13.18 7.53 -1.45
N ASP A 120 13.55 6.78 -2.48
CA ASP A 120 13.35 5.34 -2.53
C ASP A 120 14.31 4.64 -1.56
N LEU A 121 13.77 3.95 -0.55
CA LEU A 121 14.58 3.26 0.45
C LEU A 121 14.93 1.84 0.03
N ILE A 122 14.23 1.27 -0.95
CA ILE A 122 14.47 -0.07 -1.48
C ILE A 122 14.36 -0.12 -3.01
N PRO A 123 15.31 0.44 -3.78
CA PRO A 123 15.20 0.56 -5.23
C PRO A 123 14.88 -0.74 -5.99
N GLY A 124 15.43 -1.88 -5.55
CA GLY A 124 15.14 -3.20 -6.13
C GLY A 124 13.77 -3.79 -5.77
N ARG A 125 13.00 -3.10 -4.90
CA ARG A 125 11.65 -3.46 -4.44
C ARG A 125 11.49 -4.88 -3.90
N GLN A 126 12.60 -5.53 -3.52
CA GLN A 126 12.66 -6.95 -3.16
C GLN A 126 11.96 -7.85 -4.21
N GLY A 127 12.17 -7.55 -5.50
CA GLY A 127 11.52 -8.24 -6.63
C GLY A 127 10.19 -7.63 -7.06
N GLY A 128 9.90 -6.38 -6.70
CA GLY A 128 8.61 -5.72 -6.92
C GLY A 128 7.58 -5.96 -5.80
N ARG A 129 7.96 -6.74 -4.79
CA ARG A 129 7.08 -7.18 -3.72
C ARG A 129 6.86 -6.13 -2.64
N PHE A 130 7.84 -5.27 -2.37
CA PHE A 130 7.75 -4.24 -1.33
C PHE A 130 8.18 -2.87 -1.85
N ILE A 131 7.52 -1.82 -1.36
CA ILE A 131 7.96 -0.43 -1.45
C ILE A 131 8.25 0.10 -0.05
N ALA A 132 9.34 0.86 0.07
CA ALA A 132 9.66 1.64 1.25
C ALA A 132 10.09 3.03 0.77
N SER A 133 9.39 4.06 1.22
CA SER A 133 9.56 5.43 0.77
C SER A 133 9.80 6.35 1.96
N HIS A 134 10.82 7.20 1.87
CA HIS A 134 10.92 8.39 2.70
C HIS A 134 10.34 9.56 1.91
N ILE A 135 9.20 10.08 2.34
CA ILE A 135 8.48 11.14 1.64
C ILE A 135 8.67 12.44 2.41
N HIS A 136 9.10 13.49 1.74
CA HIS A 136 9.28 14.82 2.29
C HIS A 136 8.33 15.82 1.61
N ILE A 137 7.62 16.60 2.40
CA ILE A 137 6.67 17.64 1.98
C ILE A 137 7.22 18.99 2.44
N PRO A 138 7.94 19.74 1.58
CA PRO A 138 8.57 21.00 1.99
C PRO A 138 7.54 22.06 2.38
N ASP A 139 6.53 22.24 1.53
CA ASP A 139 5.47 23.23 1.67
C ASP A 139 4.16 22.54 2.06
N GLY A 140 3.73 22.75 3.31
CA GLY A 140 2.48 22.22 3.84
C GLY A 140 1.27 23.10 3.55
N GLY A 141 0.19 22.87 4.28
CA GLY A 141 -1.12 23.48 4.07
C GLY A 141 -2.16 22.46 3.58
N PRO A 142 -3.27 22.93 2.98
CA PRO A 142 -4.30 22.06 2.43
C PRO A 142 -3.74 21.13 1.34
N VAL A 143 -4.02 19.83 1.46
CA VAL A 143 -3.59 18.85 0.47
C VAL A 143 -4.74 18.65 -0.54
N PRO A 144 -4.49 18.78 -1.85
CA PRO A 144 -5.51 18.59 -2.89
C PRO A 144 -5.79 17.10 -3.14
N ASP A 145 -6.03 16.35 -2.06
CA ASP A 145 -6.36 14.93 -2.10
C ASP A 145 -7.87 14.72 -2.27
N TYR A 146 -8.26 13.52 -2.67
CA TYR A 146 -9.64 13.08 -2.84
C TYR A 146 -9.86 11.77 -2.07
N VAL A 147 -11.13 11.38 -1.85
CA VAL A 147 -11.41 10.09 -1.20
C VAL A 147 -10.94 8.98 -2.11
N HIS A 148 -10.02 8.16 -1.61
CA HIS A 148 -9.45 7.06 -2.37
C HIS A 148 -9.12 5.87 -1.48
N PHE A 149 -8.81 4.75 -2.12
CA PHE A 149 -8.31 3.56 -1.45
C PHE A 149 -7.29 2.84 -2.33
N HIS A 150 -6.51 1.95 -1.71
CA HIS A 150 -5.52 1.13 -2.38
C HIS A 150 -5.91 -0.35 -2.36
N ARG A 151 -5.64 -1.05 -3.47
CA ARG A 151 -5.71 -2.52 -3.50
C ARG A 151 -4.32 -3.10 -3.25
N ILE A 152 -4.12 -3.53 -2.01
CA ILE A 152 -2.82 -3.88 -1.46
C ILE A 152 -2.95 -5.08 -0.53
N ARG A 153 -1.82 -5.73 -0.23
CA ARG A 153 -1.69 -6.68 0.89
C ARG A 153 -1.41 -5.94 2.18
N PHE A 154 -0.61 -4.87 2.16
CA PHE A 154 -0.21 -4.15 3.37
C PHE A 154 0.20 -2.71 3.05
N GLN A 155 -0.15 -1.75 3.89
CA GLN A 155 0.41 -0.40 3.87
C GLN A 155 0.38 0.23 5.25
N MET A 156 1.46 0.90 5.61
CA MET A 156 1.55 1.72 6.81
C MET A 156 2.17 3.08 6.48
N ILE A 157 1.79 4.09 7.27
CA ILE A 157 2.38 5.43 7.22
C ILE A 157 2.83 5.79 8.63
N TYR A 158 4.13 5.95 8.81
CA TYR A 158 4.74 6.46 10.03
C TYR A 158 5.10 7.94 9.85
N CYS A 159 4.61 8.82 10.71
CA CYS A 159 4.98 10.22 10.68
C CYS A 159 6.34 10.41 11.34
N TYR A 160 7.37 10.69 10.54
CA TYR A 160 8.73 10.87 11.04
C TYR A 160 8.93 12.29 11.60
N LYS A 161 8.52 13.32 10.86
CA LYS A 161 8.57 14.72 11.30
C LYS A 161 7.32 15.47 10.86
N GLY A 162 6.97 16.50 11.62
CA GLY A 162 5.80 17.34 11.32
C GLY A 162 4.49 16.70 11.75
N TRP A 163 3.42 16.98 11.00
CA TRP A 163 2.10 16.41 11.22
C TRP A 163 1.23 16.43 9.96
N ALA A 164 0.23 15.54 9.88
CA ALA A 164 -0.85 15.56 8.89
C ALA A 164 -2.22 15.40 9.53
N ARG A 165 -3.23 16.08 8.99
CA ARG A 165 -4.63 15.84 9.31
C ARG A 165 -5.24 14.89 8.29
N LEU A 166 -5.79 13.78 8.79
CA LEU A 166 -6.28 12.67 7.98
C LEU A 166 -7.72 12.34 8.38
N VAL A 167 -8.47 11.74 7.47
CA VAL A 167 -9.77 11.13 7.75
C VAL A 167 -9.84 9.75 7.09
N TYR A 168 -10.36 8.78 7.83
CA TYR A 168 -10.50 7.40 7.41
C TYR A 168 -11.95 6.95 7.57
N GLN A 169 -12.41 6.13 6.63
CA GLN A 169 -13.73 5.52 6.67
C GLN A 169 -13.94 4.78 7.99
N ASP A 170 -15.07 5.07 8.61
CA ASP A 170 -15.60 4.43 9.82
C ASP A 170 -14.79 4.66 11.10
N GLN A 171 -13.83 5.60 11.07
CA GLN A 171 -12.95 5.95 12.19
C GLN A 171 -13.32 7.28 12.88
N GLY A 172 -14.46 7.88 12.49
CA GLY A 172 -14.96 9.12 13.08
C GLY A 172 -14.40 10.39 12.41
N PRO A 173 -14.36 11.52 13.14
CA PRO A 173 -13.94 12.80 12.58
C PRO A 173 -12.44 12.81 12.23
N PRO A 174 -11.99 13.76 11.38
CA PRO A 174 -10.58 13.90 11.05
C PRO A 174 -9.70 14.07 12.29
N PHE A 175 -8.51 13.46 12.29
CA PHE A 175 -7.55 13.53 13.38
C PHE A 175 -6.16 13.94 12.88
N VAL A 176 -5.27 14.32 13.80
CA VAL A 176 -3.87 14.66 13.50
C VAL A 176 -2.99 13.44 13.77
N LEU A 177 -2.17 13.09 12.79
CA LEU A 177 -1.02 12.20 12.88
C LEU A 177 0.22 13.05 13.14
N ASN A 178 0.77 12.99 14.35
CA ASN A 178 1.97 13.75 14.76
C ASN A 178 3.24 12.92 14.56
N ALA A 179 4.40 13.57 14.61
CA ALA A 179 5.68 12.88 14.64
C ALA A 179 5.71 11.77 15.70
N GLY A 180 6.09 10.56 15.30
CA GLY A 180 6.07 9.34 16.10
C GLY A 180 4.80 8.51 15.96
N ASP A 181 3.68 9.10 15.53
CA ASP A 181 2.42 8.39 15.31
C ASP A 181 2.48 7.55 14.03
N CYS A 182 1.66 6.51 13.96
CA CYS A 182 1.58 5.61 12.82
C CYS A 182 0.14 5.22 12.52
N VAL A 183 -0.18 5.03 11.25
CA VAL A 183 -1.43 4.40 10.83
C VAL A 183 -1.17 3.15 9.99
N LEU A 184 -1.93 2.10 10.27
CA LEU A 184 -2.13 1.00 9.32
C LEU A 184 -3.27 1.42 8.39
N GLN A 185 -3.02 1.39 7.08
CA GLN A 185 -4.05 1.59 6.08
C GLN A 185 -4.40 0.21 5.52
N PRO A 186 -5.38 -0.49 6.11
CA PRO A 186 -5.73 -1.83 5.64
C PRO A 186 -6.31 -1.78 4.22
N PRO A 187 -6.32 -2.91 3.50
CA PRO A 187 -6.78 -2.97 2.10
C PRO A 187 -8.15 -2.32 1.90
N MET A 188 -8.26 -1.48 0.88
CA MET A 188 -9.52 -0.85 0.46
C MET A 188 -10.17 0.11 1.48
N ILE A 189 -9.49 0.50 2.56
CA ILE A 189 -9.99 1.57 3.44
C ILE A 189 -10.02 2.90 2.70
N ARG A 190 -11.19 3.55 2.66
CA ARG A 190 -11.29 4.90 2.09
C ARG A 190 -10.65 5.89 3.03
N HIS A 191 -9.84 6.77 2.48
CA HIS A 191 -9.17 7.79 3.26
C HIS A 191 -8.86 9.02 2.42
N ARG A 192 -8.47 10.09 3.13
CA ARG A 192 -8.07 11.36 2.53
C ARG A 192 -7.15 12.13 3.47
N VAL A 193 -6.09 12.72 2.92
CA VAL A 193 -5.27 13.73 3.58
C VAL A 193 -5.90 15.11 3.40
N LEU A 194 -6.13 15.83 4.49
CA LEU A 194 -6.78 17.14 4.45
C LEU A 194 -5.77 18.28 4.40
N GLU A 195 -4.76 18.22 5.26
CA GLU A 195 -3.71 19.23 5.38
C GLU A 195 -2.47 18.64 6.08
N CYS A 196 -1.32 19.28 5.91
CA CYS A 196 -0.08 18.88 6.58
C CYS A 196 0.79 20.09 6.96
N SER A 197 1.78 19.87 7.81
CA SER A 197 2.78 20.89 8.17
C SER A 197 3.84 21.08 7.09
N ASN A 198 4.48 22.24 7.08
CA ASN A 198 5.74 22.44 6.34
C ASN A 198 6.81 21.46 6.83
N ASN A 199 7.69 21.03 5.91
CA ASN A 199 8.77 20.07 6.15
C ASN A 199 8.29 18.78 6.84
N MET A 200 7.09 18.31 6.51
CA MET A 200 6.62 17.01 7.00
C MET A 200 7.43 15.89 6.33
N GLU A 201 7.85 14.90 7.12
CA GLU A 201 8.50 13.70 6.64
C GLU A 201 7.70 12.47 7.07
N VAL A 202 7.45 11.53 6.16
CA VAL A 202 6.79 10.25 6.46
C VAL A 202 7.58 9.08 5.91
N ILE A 203 7.53 7.96 6.63
CA ILE A 203 8.00 6.66 6.16
C ILE A 203 6.79 5.83 5.79
N GLU A 204 6.73 5.44 4.52
CA GLU A 204 5.69 4.56 3.99
C GLU A 204 6.29 3.20 3.69
N ILE A 205 5.63 2.12 4.13
CA ILE A 205 5.89 0.76 3.66
C ILE A 205 4.63 0.23 3.01
N GLY A 206 4.74 -0.36 1.83
CA GLY A 206 3.63 -0.94 1.08
C GLY A 206 3.98 -2.29 0.44
N CYS A 207 2.96 -3.13 0.23
CA CYS A 207 3.05 -4.41 -0.45
C CYS A 207 1.74 -4.67 -1.24
N PRO A 208 1.78 -4.95 -2.55
CA PRO A 208 2.95 -4.95 -3.43
C PRO A 208 3.54 -3.55 -3.68
N ALA A 209 4.74 -3.48 -4.26
CA ALA A 209 5.41 -2.21 -4.53
C ALA A 209 4.64 -1.34 -5.53
N GLN A 210 4.01 -1.98 -6.52
CA GLN A 210 3.10 -1.34 -7.47
C GLN A 210 1.70 -1.83 -7.20
N HIS A 211 0.78 -0.90 -6.99
CA HIS A 211 -0.60 -1.21 -6.69
C HIS A 211 -1.54 -0.14 -7.24
N GLU A 212 -2.79 -0.51 -7.37
CA GLU A 212 -3.83 0.37 -7.90
C GLU A 212 -4.34 1.32 -6.81
N THR A 213 -4.57 2.58 -7.18
CA THR A 213 -5.26 3.57 -6.35
C THR A 213 -6.58 3.91 -7.02
N TYR A 214 -7.68 3.76 -6.28
CA TYR A 214 -9.03 4.00 -6.77
C TYR A 214 -9.59 5.26 -6.15
N ALA A 215 -10.00 6.21 -7.00
CA ALA A 215 -10.84 7.31 -6.57
C ALA A 215 -12.24 6.78 -6.23
N ASP A 216 -12.79 7.20 -5.09
CA ASP A 216 -14.17 6.94 -4.72
C ASP A 216 -14.93 8.27 -4.79
N HIS A 217 -15.73 8.43 -5.86
CA HIS A 217 -16.47 9.67 -6.11
C HIS A 217 -17.79 9.75 -5.34
N ASP A 218 -18.28 8.61 -4.82
CA ASP A 218 -19.58 8.50 -4.19
C ASP A 218 -19.48 8.59 -2.65
N LEU A 219 -18.40 8.04 -2.07
CA LEU A 219 -18.19 8.06 -0.63
C LEU A 219 -17.71 9.42 -0.13
N ILE A 220 -18.44 9.97 0.85
CA ILE A 220 -18.09 11.21 1.54
C ILE A 220 -17.47 10.87 2.90
N LEU A 221 -16.32 11.48 3.20
CA LEU A 221 -15.67 11.38 4.51
C LEU A 221 -15.86 12.68 5.31
N PRO A 222 -16.03 12.61 6.65
CA PRO A 222 -16.12 11.37 7.45
C PRO A 222 -17.41 10.59 7.15
N SER A 223 -17.35 9.26 7.21
CA SER A 223 -18.54 8.42 7.07
C SER A 223 -19.47 8.61 8.30
N PRO A 224 -20.80 8.49 8.12
CA PRO A 224 -21.76 8.74 9.20
C PRO A 224 -21.71 7.68 10.31
N GLU A 225 -21.26 6.47 10.00
CA GLU A 225 -21.19 5.36 10.94
C GLU A 225 -19.78 5.22 11.52
N LEU A 226 -19.68 4.93 12.82
CA LEU A 226 -18.43 4.63 13.50
C LEU A 226 -18.30 3.11 13.66
N LYS A 227 -17.38 2.49 12.92
CA LYS A 227 -17.11 1.04 12.93
C LYS A 227 -15.59 0.81 12.99
N PRO A 228 -14.94 1.11 14.13
CA PRO A 228 -13.49 1.06 14.26
C PRO A 228 -12.93 -0.34 14.04
N GLU A 229 -13.69 -1.38 14.38
CA GLU A 229 -13.31 -2.79 14.21
C GLU A 229 -13.75 -3.40 12.86
N ARG A 230 -14.07 -2.56 11.87
CA ARG A 230 -14.43 -3.06 10.53
C ARG A 230 -13.26 -3.88 9.95
N ASP A 231 -13.58 -5.08 9.49
CA ASP A 231 -12.66 -5.91 8.72
C ASP A 231 -12.50 -5.40 7.29
N PHE A 232 -11.26 -5.30 6.87
CA PHE A 232 -10.79 -4.86 5.56
C PHE A 232 -9.86 -5.95 5.02
N ASP A 233 -10.46 -7.03 4.52
CA ASP A 233 -9.74 -8.18 3.95
C ASP A 233 -8.79 -8.84 4.96
N GLY A 234 -9.32 -9.12 6.17
CA GLY A 234 -8.57 -9.73 7.27
C GLY A 234 -7.74 -8.76 8.10
N GLN A 235 -7.89 -7.45 7.88
CA GLN A 235 -7.16 -6.42 8.62
C GLN A 235 -8.10 -5.37 9.21
N VAL A 236 -7.70 -4.76 10.32
CA VAL A 236 -8.43 -3.65 10.97
C VAL A 236 -7.56 -2.41 10.98
N PHE A 237 -8.18 -1.23 10.88
CA PHE A 237 -7.44 0.04 10.95
C PHE A 237 -6.73 0.19 12.30
N VAL A 238 -5.51 0.74 12.27
CA VAL A 238 -4.77 1.11 13.49
C VAL A 238 -4.39 2.57 13.40
N ARG A 239 -4.62 3.29 14.51
CA ARG A 239 -4.00 4.58 14.79
C ARG A 239 -3.16 4.43 16.05
N HIS A 240 -1.85 4.34 15.87
CA HIS A 240 -0.89 4.40 16.95
C HIS A 240 -0.60 5.86 17.31
N GLU A 241 -0.70 6.19 18.59
CA GLU A 241 -0.32 7.49 19.13
C GLU A 241 0.92 7.34 20.02
N ALA A 242 2.04 7.91 19.59
CA ALA A 242 3.33 7.79 20.25
C ALA A 242 3.27 8.21 21.73
N GLY A 243 2.52 9.27 22.04
CA GLY A 243 2.36 9.80 23.39
C GLY A 243 1.58 8.91 24.36
N LYS A 244 0.91 7.86 23.85
CA LYS A 244 0.16 6.88 24.65
C LYS A 244 0.83 5.51 24.70
N ALA A 245 1.94 5.35 23.97
CA ALA A 245 2.62 4.07 23.81
C ALA A 245 3.39 3.69 25.08
N THR A 246 3.45 2.39 25.34
CA THR A 246 4.29 1.80 26.38
C THR A 246 5.49 1.11 25.74
N TRP A 247 6.64 1.17 26.42
CA TRP A 247 7.82 0.42 26.04
C TRP A 247 7.83 -0.93 26.73
N GLY A 248 8.29 -1.96 26.02
CA GLY A 248 8.44 -3.31 26.52
C GLY A 248 9.69 -3.98 25.92
N PRO A 249 10.00 -5.21 26.35
CA PRO A 249 11.17 -5.93 25.83
C PRO A 249 11.13 -6.09 24.32
N TRP A 250 12.29 -5.95 23.67
CA TRP A 250 12.47 -6.35 22.27
C TRP A 250 13.19 -7.69 22.18
N ARG A 251 13.15 -8.31 20.99
CA ARG A 251 13.71 -9.65 20.78
C ARG A 251 15.23 -9.73 20.99
N ILE A 252 15.96 -8.64 20.78
CA ILE A 252 17.40 -8.57 21.04
C ILE A 252 17.61 -7.92 22.41
N GLU A 253 18.27 -8.63 23.32
CA GLU A 253 18.62 -8.13 24.64
C GLU A 253 19.41 -6.81 24.54
N GLY A 254 19.15 -5.89 25.46
CA GLY A 254 19.76 -4.56 25.43
C GLY A 254 18.95 -3.48 24.75
N PHE A 255 17.80 -3.83 24.22
CA PHE A 255 16.87 -2.91 23.60
C PHE A 255 15.47 -3.13 24.15
N GLU A 256 14.67 -2.09 24.03
CA GLU A 256 13.24 -2.13 24.25
C GLU A 256 12.54 -1.58 23.02
N CYS A 257 11.27 -1.93 22.86
CA CYS A 257 10.46 -1.43 21.77
C CYS A 257 9.09 -0.99 22.26
N ARG A 258 8.50 -0.03 21.55
CA ARG A 258 7.07 0.20 21.57
C ARG A 258 6.44 -0.48 20.36
N ASP A 259 5.46 -1.33 20.62
CA ASP A 259 4.66 -1.98 19.57
C ASP A 259 3.64 -0.98 19.01
N LEU A 260 3.46 -0.95 17.69
CA LEU A 260 2.54 -0.04 17.03
C LEU A 260 1.12 -0.62 16.86
N GLY A 261 0.86 -1.84 17.33
CA GLY A 261 -0.43 -2.53 17.30
C GLY A 261 -0.76 -3.26 15.99
N ILE A 262 0.17 -3.25 15.02
CA ILE A 262 -0.08 -3.71 13.65
C ILE A 262 -0.12 -5.25 13.54
N ALA A 263 0.62 -5.98 14.39
CA ALA A 263 0.61 -7.44 14.38
C ALA A 263 -0.78 -8.01 14.67
N ALA A 264 -1.43 -7.53 15.74
CA ALA A 264 -2.78 -7.97 16.09
C ALA A 264 -3.81 -7.56 15.03
N ALA A 265 -3.71 -6.34 14.52
CA ALA A 265 -4.66 -5.81 13.54
C ALA A 265 -4.54 -6.45 12.15
N THR A 266 -3.46 -7.18 11.88
CA THR A 266 -3.22 -7.83 10.59
C THR A 266 -3.12 -9.35 10.70
N ASN A 267 -3.51 -9.92 11.86
CA ASN A 267 -3.40 -11.34 12.15
C ASN A 267 -1.99 -11.90 11.84
N ASP A 268 -0.97 -11.23 12.42
CA ASP A 268 0.46 -11.54 12.30
C ASP A 268 1.09 -11.32 10.91
N LEU A 269 0.33 -10.79 9.94
CA LEU A 269 0.87 -10.49 8.61
C LEU A 269 2.04 -9.49 8.65
N ALA A 270 1.97 -8.47 9.50
CA ALA A 270 3.03 -7.47 9.63
C ALA A 270 3.19 -6.98 11.07
N GLY A 271 4.43 -6.82 11.52
CA GLY A 271 4.78 -6.28 12.82
C GLY A 271 5.57 -5.00 12.67
N VAL A 272 5.13 -3.94 13.34
CA VAL A 272 5.80 -2.63 13.29
C VAL A 272 6.08 -2.17 14.72
N ARG A 273 7.30 -1.73 14.95
CA ARG A 273 7.77 -1.30 16.27
C ARG A 273 8.79 -0.18 16.14
N VAL A 274 8.86 0.70 17.13
CA VAL A 274 10.01 1.58 17.30
C VAL A 274 10.88 0.98 18.37
N VAL A 275 12.17 0.82 18.08
CA VAL A 275 13.16 0.17 18.95
C VAL A 275 14.16 1.21 19.42
N ARG A 276 14.54 1.15 20.69
CA ARG A 276 15.58 2.00 21.27
C ARG A 276 16.50 1.24 22.20
N VAL A 277 17.66 1.82 22.47
CA VAL A 277 18.63 1.24 23.41
C VAL A 277 18.05 1.25 24.82
N ALA A 278 18.14 0.11 25.51
CA ALA A 278 17.86 -0.05 26.93
C ALA A 278 19.18 -0.23 27.71
N HIS A 279 19.11 -0.27 29.04
CA HIS A 279 20.30 -0.51 29.86
C HIS A 279 20.90 -1.91 29.59
N GLY A 280 22.22 -1.96 29.42
CA GLY A 280 22.96 -3.24 29.36
C GLY A 280 23.05 -3.86 27.96
N SER A 281 23.04 -3.08 26.88
CA SER A 281 23.15 -3.63 25.53
C SER A 281 24.43 -4.42 25.30
N GLN A 282 24.27 -5.72 25.01
CA GLN A 282 25.36 -6.60 24.59
C GLN A 282 25.16 -6.93 23.11
N ALA A 283 26.24 -6.81 22.34
CA ALA A 283 26.27 -7.21 20.96
C ALA A 283 26.07 -8.72 20.86
N LYS A 284 24.94 -9.17 20.30
CA LYS A 284 24.72 -10.57 19.96
C LYS A 284 24.55 -10.71 18.45
N THR A 285 25.30 -11.64 17.87
CA THR A 285 25.11 -12.05 16.49
C THR A 285 23.77 -12.76 16.37
N CYS A 286 22.94 -12.34 15.42
CA CYS A 286 21.68 -13.01 15.14
C CYS A 286 21.38 -13.06 13.63
N SER A 287 20.42 -13.90 13.25
CA SER A 287 19.79 -13.94 11.92
C SER A 287 18.29 -14.15 12.07
N HIS A 288 17.51 -13.93 11.03
CA HIS A 288 16.06 -14.19 11.03
C HIS A 288 15.61 -15.03 9.84
N ASP A 289 14.37 -15.54 9.88
CA ASP A 289 13.74 -16.27 8.77
C ASP A 289 12.60 -15.51 8.07
N GLY A 290 12.28 -14.29 8.52
CA GLY A 290 11.18 -13.48 7.99
C GLY A 290 11.27 -13.14 6.48
N GLU A 291 10.11 -12.91 5.87
CA GLU A 291 9.90 -12.51 4.46
C GLU A 291 10.43 -11.09 4.18
N PHE A 292 10.36 -10.19 5.15
CA PHE A 292 10.86 -8.83 5.05
C PHE A 292 11.27 -8.34 6.44
N LEU A 293 12.46 -7.77 6.57
CA LEU A 293 12.90 -7.08 7.78
C LEU A 293 13.58 -5.76 7.39
N PHE A 294 12.91 -4.67 7.67
CA PHE A 294 13.33 -3.31 7.34
C PHE A 294 13.58 -2.51 8.60
N ALA A 295 14.63 -1.69 8.61
CA ALA A 295 14.90 -0.73 9.65
C ALA A 295 15.20 0.66 9.08
N PHE A 296 14.68 1.70 9.73
CA PHE A 296 14.95 3.11 9.44
C PHE A 296 15.40 3.83 10.71
N VAL A 297 16.59 4.44 10.70
CA VAL A 297 17.12 5.15 11.87
C VAL A 297 16.38 6.49 12.04
N LEU A 298 15.63 6.61 13.11
CA LEU A 298 14.84 7.81 13.43
C LEU A 298 15.70 8.88 14.14
N GLN A 299 16.62 8.43 14.99
CA GLN A 299 17.54 9.29 15.73
C GLN A 299 18.78 8.49 16.14
N GLY A 300 19.90 9.18 16.39
CA GLY A 300 21.13 8.58 16.88
C GLY A 300 21.89 7.85 15.77
N SER A 301 22.73 6.90 16.18
CA SER A 301 23.48 6.05 15.25
C SER A 301 23.78 4.67 15.84
N LEU A 302 24.09 3.74 14.93
CA LEU A 302 24.56 2.40 15.27
C LEU A 302 25.52 1.90 14.19
N THR A 303 26.29 0.88 14.51
CA THR A 303 27.10 0.14 13.55
C THR A 303 26.51 -1.25 13.34
N LEU A 304 26.22 -1.58 12.09
CA LEU A 304 25.78 -2.90 11.66
C LEU A 304 26.99 -3.73 11.27
N LEU A 305 27.26 -4.79 12.03
CA LEU A 305 28.22 -5.82 11.64
C LEU A 305 27.51 -6.88 10.80
N ARG A 306 28.15 -7.40 9.74
CA ARG A 306 27.63 -8.47 8.89
C ARG A 306 28.75 -9.44 8.52
N GLU A 307 28.44 -10.73 8.48
CA GLU A 307 29.43 -11.79 8.29
C GLU A 307 30.30 -11.56 7.04
N GLY A 308 31.60 -11.36 7.25
CA GLY A 308 32.58 -11.22 6.16
C GLY A 308 32.50 -9.91 5.37
N ILE A 309 31.85 -8.88 5.93
CA ILE A 309 31.72 -7.55 5.30
C ILE A 309 32.13 -6.49 6.31
N GLU A 310 32.78 -5.43 5.82
CA GLU A 310 33.16 -4.29 6.64
C GLU A 310 31.97 -3.71 7.44
N PRO A 311 32.22 -3.25 8.70
CA PRO A 311 31.22 -2.59 9.54
C PRO A 311 30.56 -1.42 8.81
N LEU A 312 29.23 -1.35 8.92
CA LEU A 312 28.43 -0.30 8.29
C LEU A 312 27.87 0.64 9.36
N ALA A 313 28.36 1.87 9.42
CA ALA A 313 27.78 2.92 10.25
C ALA A 313 26.46 3.42 9.64
N LEU A 314 25.41 3.40 10.45
CA LEU A 314 24.07 3.91 10.15
C LEU A 314 23.78 5.12 11.01
N HIS A 315 23.28 6.18 10.39
CA HIS A 315 22.93 7.44 11.04
C HIS A 315 21.46 7.76 10.82
N GLN A 316 20.96 8.77 11.53
CA GLN A 316 19.62 9.30 11.36
C GLN A 316 19.25 9.48 9.87
N GLY A 317 18.11 8.89 9.47
CA GLY A 317 17.61 8.89 8.10
C GLY A 317 18.12 7.75 7.23
N ASP A 318 19.12 7.00 7.66
CA ASP A 318 19.56 5.79 6.96
C ASP A 318 18.53 4.67 7.10
N ALA A 319 18.44 3.83 6.07
CA ALA A 319 17.57 2.67 6.08
C ALA A 319 18.31 1.41 5.61
N ILE A 320 17.88 0.24 6.11
CA ILE A 320 18.38 -1.06 5.68
C ILE A 320 17.25 -2.06 5.49
N VAL A 321 17.49 -3.05 4.62
CA VAL A 321 16.76 -4.33 4.60
C VAL A 321 17.73 -5.44 4.92
N LEU A 322 17.34 -6.31 5.84
CA LEU A 322 18.08 -7.52 6.22
C LEU A 322 17.37 -8.71 5.58
N PRO A 323 18.03 -9.47 4.68
CA PRO A 323 17.47 -10.68 4.10
C PRO A 323 17.55 -11.84 5.09
N SER A 324 16.66 -12.82 4.92
CA SER A 324 16.61 -14.04 5.72
C SER A 324 17.97 -14.76 5.71
N GLY A 325 18.36 -15.29 6.87
CA GLY A 325 19.60 -16.02 7.08
C GLY A 325 20.87 -15.17 7.15
N LEU A 326 20.83 -13.87 6.84
CA LEU A 326 21.99 -13.00 7.01
C LEU A 326 22.31 -12.85 8.52
N LYS A 327 23.55 -13.16 8.90
CA LYS A 327 24.04 -12.92 10.26
C LYS A 327 24.46 -11.46 10.44
N TYR A 328 23.94 -10.81 11.47
CA TYR A 328 24.26 -9.44 11.81
C TYR A 328 24.28 -9.19 13.32
N ALA A 329 24.95 -8.11 13.72
CA ALA A 329 24.84 -7.55 15.07
C ALA A 329 24.71 -6.03 15.01
N LEU A 330 23.97 -5.46 15.96
CA LEU A 330 23.86 -4.04 16.19
C LEU A 330 24.82 -3.65 17.32
N VAL A 331 25.82 -2.84 17.02
CA VAL A 331 26.87 -2.43 17.98
C VAL A 331 27.10 -0.93 17.93
N GLY A 332 27.88 -0.40 18.88
CA GLY A 332 28.27 1.01 18.88
C GLY A 332 27.07 1.98 18.91
N CYS A 333 25.96 1.56 19.52
CA CYS A 333 24.72 2.32 19.53
C CYS A 333 24.85 3.57 20.42
N THR A 334 24.39 4.72 19.93
CA THR A 334 24.28 5.91 20.78
C THR A 334 23.15 5.75 21.79
N THR A 335 23.22 6.47 22.91
CA THR A 335 22.21 6.38 23.98
C THR A 335 20.83 6.90 23.57
N ASP A 336 20.77 7.72 22.53
CA ASP A 336 19.55 8.29 21.96
C ASP A 336 19.07 7.56 20.69
N LEU A 337 19.67 6.41 20.36
CA LEU A 337 19.29 5.64 19.18
C LEU A 337 17.83 5.20 19.27
N GLU A 338 17.05 5.62 18.28
CA GLU A 338 15.73 5.06 17.97
C GLU A 338 15.67 4.69 16.48
N PHE A 339 15.08 3.54 16.16
CA PHE A 339 14.81 3.14 14.78
C PHE A 339 13.43 2.48 14.64
N LEU A 340 12.79 2.74 13.50
CA LEU A 340 11.56 2.07 13.10
C LEU A 340 11.92 0.71 12.50
N GLU A 341 11.34 -0.36 13.02
CA GLU A 341 11.44 -1.70 12.46
C GLU A 341 10.09 -2.15 11.91
N VAL A 342 10.12 -2.73 10.70
CA VAL A 342 8.98 -3.32 10.01
C VAL A 342 9.34 -4.73 9.60
N ALA A 343 8.54 -5.70 10.03
CA ALA A 343 8.74 -7.10 9.72
C ALA A 343 7.49 -7.73 9.12
N LEU A 344 7.67 -8.59 8.12
CA LEU A 344 6.63 -9.48 7.62
C LEU A 344 7.20 -10.91 7.57
N PRO A 345 6.51 -11.92 8.14
CA PRO A 345 5.42 -11.77 9.11
C PRO A 345 5.86 -11.02 10.38
N ALA A 346 4.91 -10.65 11.24
CA ALA A 346 5.20 -10.00 12.52
C ALA A 346 6.01 -10.91 13.44
N SER A 347 5.59 -12.18 13.55
CA SER A 347 6.30 -13.23 14.25
C SER A 347 7.22 -13.99 13.31
N PHE A 348 8.52 -13.87 13.54
CA PHE A 348 9.56 -14.58 12.80
C PHE A 348 10.59 -15.11 13.78
N LYS A 349 11.28 -16.18 13.38
CA LYS A 349 12.34 -16.77 14.20
C LYS A 349 13.57 -15.87 14.15
N THR A 350 14.19 -15.64 15.29
CA THR A 350 15.52 -15.04 15.40
C THR A 350 16.46 -16.05 16.01
N ASP A 351 17.47 -16.46 15.24
CA ASP A 351 18.51 -17.38 15.69
C ASP A 351 19.72 -16.59 16.19
N PHE A 352 20.15 -16.87 17.42
CA PHE A 352 21.35 -16.26 18.01
C PHE A 352 22.57 -17.16 17.80
N HIS A 353 23.68 -16.56 17.42
CA HIS A 353 24.92 -17.26 17.08
C HIS A 353 26.03 -16.90 18.07
N ALA A 354 26.96 -17.83 18.30
CA ALA A 354 28.15 -17.57 19.11
C ALA A 354 29.06 -16.52 18.42
N GLU A 355 29.84 -15.78 19.21
CA GLU A 355 30.69 -14.63 18.77
C GLU A 355 31.72 -14.96 17.67
N THR A 356 31.92 -16.23 17.32
CA THR A 356 32.83 -16.62 16.24
C THR A 356 32.29 -16.20 14.88
N ALA A 357 32.79 -15.04 14.44
CA ALA A 357 32.78 -14.44 13.10
C ALA A 357 31.51 -13.64 12.72
N ILE A 358 31.50 -12.36 13.12
CA ILE A 358 30.99 -11.30 12.23
C ILE A 358 32.18 -10.50 11.71
#